data_AF-A0A292PTQ7-F1
#
_entry.id   AF-A0A292PTQ7-F1
#
_cell.length_a   1.000
_cell.length_b   1.000
_cell.length_c   1.000
_cell.angle_alpha   90.00
_cell.angle_beta   90.00
_cell.angle_gamma   90.00
#
_symmetry.space_group_name_H-M   'P 1'
#
loop_
_entity.id
_entity.type
_entity.pdbx_description
1 polymer ?
#
loop_
_entity_poly.entity_id
_entity_poly.type
_entity_poly.pdbx_seq_one_letter_code
_entity_poly.pdbx_strand_id
1 'polypeptide(L)'
;DHFAPHPTARFEGYYTRILTPEATILLILSSVRKATHKPHYVHFSYLPHPSAPCREENLRIDLFPTITDQWLPRAAEELSSPEGALGELVHLLPIHWHVFSVDSRAEYRIRIPGRAGQEEINGIGRAHIEKCWGAAFPSGWTWAQAFSPPRAPTPPEGAPSNDDGGFKLSLAGGQTLLQKAYLLSYASPTTTLHFKPPFSLLPLTLSTPFCSEEIDSRAGLFKISVANFTHKIVLAVKAPEMHRGWIGLHCPLSGGHGNVFAYESFEGVVEVCVFRRVLGGWGYRWREVERSRMDGCALEFGGGY
;
A
#
# COMPACT_ATOMS: atom_id res chain seq x y z
N ASP A 1 11.48 -13.61 10.50
CA ASP A 1 11.19 -12.19 10.73
C ASP A 1 10.62 -11.68 9.42
N HIS A 2 9.36 -11.21 9.39
CA HIS A 2 8.71 -10.86 8.12
C HIS A 2 9.42 -9.75 7.35
N PHE A 3 10.24 -8.92 8.00
CA PHE A 3 11.03 -7.89 7.33
C PHE A 3 12.41 -8.39 6.87
N ALA A 4 12.87 -9.54 7.35
CA ALA A 4 14.12 -10.15 6.92
C ALA A 4 14.07 -10.59 5.44
N PRO A 5 15.19 -10.55 4.70
CA PRO A 5 15.23 -10.98 3.30
C PRO A 5 14.68 -12.40 3.13
N HIS A 6 13.94 -12.65 2.04
CA HIS A 6 13.41 -13.99 1.73
C HIS A 6 14.20 -14.61 0.55
N PRO A 7 15.26 -15.42 0.76
CA PRO A 7 16.20 -15.85 -0.30
C PRO A 7 15.61 -16.70 -1.42
N THR A 8 14.44 -17.27 -1.19
CA THR A 8 13.71 -18.11 -2.15
C THR A 8 12.74 -17.31 -3.03
N ALA A 9 12.36 -16.09 -2.61
CA ALA A 9 11.45 -15.23 -3.37
C ALA A 9 12.08 -14.77 -4.70
N ARG A 10 11.30 -14.78 -5.78
CA ARG A 10 11.76 -14.26 -7.08
C ARG A 10 11.81 -12.75 -7.09
N PHE A 11 10.89 -12.10 -6.38
CA PHE A 11 10.95 -10.67 -6.15
C PHE A 11 10.79 -10.35 -4.67
N GLU A 12 11.35 -9.21 -4.28
CA GLU A 12 11.22 -8.64 -2.95
C GLU A 12 11.29 -7.12 -3.06
N GLY A 13 10.36 -6.43 -2.41
CA GLY A 13 10.30 -4.99 -2.43
C GLY A 13 9.75 -4.40 -1.14
N TYR A 14 10.19 -3.18 -0.87
CA TYR A 14 9.80 -2.35 0.25
C TYR A 14 9.16 -1.09 -0.31
N TYR A 15 7.97 -0.76 0.19
CA TYR A 15 7.26 0.46 -0.14
C TYR A 15 7.07 1.27 1.12
N THR A 16 7.43 2.54 1.05
CA THR A 16 7.23 3.50 2.13
C THR A 16 6.52 4.72 1.58
N ARG A 17 5.39 5.06 2.20
CA ARG A 17 4.72 6.36 2.00
C ARG A 17 4.80 7.14 3.30
N ILE A 18 5.32 8.36 3.23
CA ILE A 18 5.28 9.32 4.33
C ILE A 18 4.35 10.46 3.94
N LEU A 19 3.26 10.61 4.68
CA LEU A 19 2.34 11.73 4.53
C LEU A 19 2.74 12.85 5.50
N THR A 20 3.00 14.03 4.98
CA THR A 20 3.33 15.22 5.75
C THR A 20 2.19 16.23 5.65
N PRO A 21 2.22 17.34 6.42
CA PRO A 21 1.23 18.41 6.26
C PRO A 21 1.25 19.09 4.89
N GLU A 22 2.36 18.95 4.14
CA GLU A 22 2.61 19.73 2.92
C GLU A 22 2.85 18.85 1.69
N ALA A 23 3.15 17.56 1.85
CA ALA A 23 3.55 16.69 0.77
C ALA A 23 3.29 15.20 1.05
N THR A 24 3.33 14.40 -0.01
CA THR A 24 3.50 12.94 0.07
C THR A 24 4.91 12.58 -0.38
N ILE A 25 5.63 11.79 0.41
CA ILE A 25 6.95 11.26 0.10
C ILE A 25 6.83 9.77 -0.16
N LEU A 26 7.42 9.28 -1.26
CA LEU A 26 7.49 7.87 -1.60
C LEU A 26 8.93 7.41 -1.66
N LEU A 27 9.17 6.20 -1.15
CA LEU A 27 10.43 5.48 -1.30
C LEU A 27 10.11 4.02 -1.63
N ILE A 28 10.63 3.54 -2.76
CA ILE A 28 10.51 2.14 -3.17
C ILE A 28 11.90 1.57 -3.37
N LEU A 29 12.15 0.42 -2.75
CA LEU A 29 13.33 -0.41 -3.00
C LEU A 29 12.85 -1.78 -3.43
N SER A 30 13.14 -2.20 -4.65
CA SER A 30 12.63 -3.46 -5.20
C SER A 30 13.70 -4.21 -5.97
N SER A 31 13.70 -5.53 -5.85
CA SER A 31 14.61 -6.44 -6.54
C SER A 31 13.86 -7.62 -7.14
N VAL A 32 14.10 -7.89 -8.42
CA VAL A 32 13.71 -9.10 -9.13
C VAL A 32 14.95 -9.95 -9.34
N ARG A 33 15.04 -11.07 -8.64
CA ARG A 33 16.17 -11.98 -8.73
C ARG A 33 16.18 -12.69 -10.06
N LYS A 34 17.39 -12.89 -10.61
CA LYS A 34 17.63 -13.52 -11.91
C LYS A 34 17.06 -12.74 -13.11
N ALA A 35 16.50 -11.55 -12.92
CA ALA A 35 16.16 -10.67 -14.03
C ALA A 35 17.44 -10.17 -14.70
N THR A 36 17.49 -10.21 -16.03
CA THR A 36 18.63 -9.74 -16.82
C THR A 36 18.54 -8.24 -17.14
N HIS A 37 17.35 -7.66 -17.06
CA HIS A 37 17.10 -6.26 -17.40
C HIS A 37 16.53 -5.51 -16.19
N LYS A 38 17.24 -4.49 -15.70
CA LYS A 38 16.84 -3.66 -14.54
C LYS A 38 16.37 -4.50 -13.33
N PRO A 39 17.22 -5.40 -12.81
CA PRO A 39 16.87 -6.28 -11.70
C PRO A 39 16.55 -5.51 -10.42
N HIS A 40 17.13 -4.33 -10.23
CA HIS A 40 16.93 -3.50 -9.04
C HIS A 40 16.25 -2.19 -9.42
N TYR A 41 15.43 -1.69 -8.51
CA TYR A 41 14.69 -0.45 -8.65
C TYR A 41 14.75 0.34 -7.35
N VAL A 42 15.12 1.61 -7.48
CA VAL A 42 15.06 2.61 -6.42
C VAL A 42 14.19 3.75 -6.92
N HIS A 43 13.10 4.01 -6.21
CA HIS A 43 12.21 5.14 -6.47
C HIS A 43 12.28 6.11 -5.32
N PHE A 44 12.32 7.40 -5.63
CA PHE A 44 12.01 8.45 -4.68
C PHE A 44 11.08 9.46 -5.34
N SER A 45 10.00 9.81 -4.66
CA SER A 45 9.15 10.93 -5.07
C SER A 45 8.82 11.85 -3.90
N TYR A 46 8.81 13.15 -4.17
CA TYR A 46 8.31 14.19 -3.28
C TYR A 46 7.21 14.95 -4.02
N LEU A 47 6.00 14.91 -3.46
CA LEU A 47 4.76 15.34 -4.11
C LEU A 47 4.06 16.37 -3.24
N PRO A 48 4.32 17.67 -3.47
CA PRO A 48 3.66 18.74 -2.76
C PRO A 48 2.14 18.67 -2.90
N HIS A 49 1.42 18.90 -1.80
CA HIS A 49 -0.03 19.01 -1.83
C HIS A 49 -0.42 20.30 -2.58
N PRO A 50 -1.53 20.32 -3.34
CA PRO A 50 -1.99 21.53 -4.03
C PRO A 50 -2.24 22.73 -3.10
N SER A 51 -2.50 22.46 -1.82
CA SER A 51 -2.71 23.44 -0.76
C SER A 51 -1.43 23.90 -0.05
N ALA A 52 -0.27 23.36 -0.40
CA ALA A 52 0.99 23.72 0.25
C ALA A 52 1.32 25.22 -0.03
N PRO A 53 1.76 25.97 1.01
CA PRO A 53 2.02 27.41 0.88
C PRO A 53 3.18 27.71 -0.08
N CYS A 54 4.16 26.81 -0.15
CA CYS A 54 5.23 26.85 -1.14
C CYS A 54 4.91 25.86 -2.27
N ARG A 55 4.71 26.36 -3.48
CA ARG A 55 4.57 25.52 -4.67
C ARG A 55 5.93 24.99 -5.08
N GLU A 56 6.40 23.99 -4.36
CA GLU A 56 7.52 23.20 -4.83
C GLU A 56 7.09 22.37 -6.05
N GLU A 57 8.03 22.08 -6.94
CA GLU A 57 7.77 21.19 -8.06
C GLU A 57 7.82 19.74 -7.60
N ASN A 58 7.05 18.87 -8.27
CA ASN A 58 7.14 17.43 -8.04
C ASN A 58 8.56 16.95 -8.34
N LEU A 59 9.21 16.35 -7.35
CA LEU A 59 10.48 15.66 -7.58
C LEU A 59 10.20 14.17 -7.73
N ARG A 60 10.73 13.58 -8.79
CA ARG A 60 10.65 12.15 -9.06
C ARG A 60 11.99 11.65 -9.55
N ILE A 61 12.48 10.59 -8.92
CA ILE A 61 13.75 9.94 -9.22
C ILE A 61 13.50 8.44 -9.37
N ASP A 62 13.82 7.90 -10.54
CA ASP A 62 13.78 6.48 -10.84
C ASP A 62 15.19 6.01 -11.20
N LEU A 63 15.75 5.09 -10.40
CA LEU A 63 17.07 4.52 -10.64
C LEU A 63 16.97 3.01 -10.80
N PHE A 64 17.78 2.47 -11.72
CA PHE A 64 17.89 1.03 -11.97
C PHE A 64 19.34 0.58 -11.77
N PRO A 65 19.81 0.50 -10.52
CA PRO A 65 21.21 0.19 -10.25
C PRO A 65 21.56 -1.23 -10.73
N THR A 66 22.76 -1.37 -11.27
CA THR A 66 23.38 -2.68 -11.51
C THR A 66 24.30 -2.99 -10.34
N ILE A 67 24.05 -4.09 -9.63
CA ILE A 67 24.90 -4.51 -8.52
C ILE A 67 25.98 -5.44 -9.08
N THR A 68 27.22 -4.96 -9.16
CA THR A 68 28.36 -5.67 -9.75
C THR A 68 29.20 -6.45 -8.74
N ASP A 69 29.29 -5.96 -7.50
CA ASP A 69 30.19 -6.49 -6.47
C ASP A 69 29.39 -7.02 -5.26
N GLN A 70 28.59 -8.05 -5.49
CA GLN A 70 27.85 -8.69 -4.39
C GLN A 70 28.80 -9.38 -3.42
N TRP A 71 28.98 -8.80 -2.24
CA TRP A 71 29.59 -9.51 -1.12
C TRP A 71 28.55 -10.45 -0.50
N LEU A 72 28.63 -11.73 -0.86
CA LEU A 72 27.97 -12.79 -0.11
C LEU A 72 28.98 -13.31 0.92
N PRO A 73 28.60 -13.49 2.20
CA PRO A 73 29.41 -14.25 3.13
C PRO A 73 29.74 -15.60 2.46
N ARG A 74 31.03 -15.94 2.37
CA ARG A 74 31.48 -17.17 1.70
C ARG A 74 30.71 -18.36 2.27
N ALA A 75 30.09 -19.13 1.38
CA ALA A 75 29.28 -20.31 1.67
C ALA A 75 28.03 -20.04 2.54
N ALA A 76 27.28 -18.97 2.25
CA ALA A 76 25.86 -18.96 2.55
C ALA A 76 25.17 -20.02 1.67
N GLU A 77 25.12 -21.27 2.16
CA GLU A 77 24.14 -22.25 1.67
C GLU A 77 22.78 -21.56 1.60
N GLU A 78 21.94 -21.83 0.59
CA GLU A 78 20.61 -21.20 0.44
C GLU A 78 19.74 -21.31 1.73
N LEU A 79 20.11 -22.21 2.64
CA LEU A 79 19.53 -22.47 3.96
C LEU A 79 20.17 -21.69 5.13
N SER A 80 21.21 -20.89 4.90
CA SER A 80 21.93 -20.15 5.94
C SER A 80 21.29 -18.81 6.30
N SER A 81 20.12 -18.50 5.72
CA SER A 81 19.28 -17.43 6.24
C SER A 81 18.72 -17.88 7.60
N PRO A 82 18.35 -16.94 8.50
CA PRO A 82 17.74 -17.28 9.78
C PRO A 82 16.47 -18.14 9.66
N GLU A 83 15.87 -18.22 8.47
CA GLU A 83 14.62 -18.94 8.20
C GLU A 83 14.82 -20.36 7.63
N GLY A 84 16.01 -20.70 7.12
CA GLY A 84 16.33 -22.03 6.62
C GLY A 84 15.28 -22.62 5.66
N ALA A 85 15.02 -23.92 5.77
CA ALA A 85 14.10 -24.65 4.89
C ALA A 85 12.62 -24.22 4.99
N LEU A 86 12.25 -23.40 5.99
CA LEU A 86 10.87 -22.90 6.15
C LEU A 86 10.55 -21.79 5.13
N GLY A 87 11.56 -21.19 4.49
CA GLY A 87 11.42 -20.24 3.38
C GLY A 87 10.89 -20.86 2.08
N GLU A 88 10.74 -22.19 1.99
CA GLU A 88 10.19 -22.89 0.82
C GLU A 88 8.64 -22.93 0.81
N LEU A 89 7.96 -22.55 1.90
CA LEU A 89 6.49 -22.48 1.96
C LEU A 89 5.91 -21.28 1.18
N VAL A 90 6.78 -20.41 0.65
CA VAL A 90 6.44 -19.17 -0.07
C VAL A 90 5.76 -19.46 -1.43
N HIS A 91 5.96 -20.66 -2.01
CA HIS A 91 5.46 -21.01 -3.35
C HIS A 91 3.94 -21.24 -3.46
N LEU A 92 3.22 -21.34 -2.34
CA LEU A 92 1.77 -21.57 -2.35
C LEU A 92 0.95 -20.30 -2.66
N LEU A 93 1.54 -19.12 -2.49
CA LEU A 93 0.92 -17.85 -2.82
C LEU A 93 1.80 -17.09 -3.83
N PRO A 94 1.23 -16.59 -4.94
CA PRO A 94 1.96 -15.82 -5.96
C PRO A 94 2.70 -14.61 -5.38
N ILE A 95 2.10 -14.00 -4.34
CA ILE A 95 2.58 -12.81 -3.65
C ILE A 95 2.20 -12.89 -2.18
N HIS A 96 3.10 -12.39 -1.34
CA HIS A 96 2.95 -12.18 0.09
C HIS A 96 3.05 -10.69 0.37
N TRP A 97 2.32 -10.25 1.40
CA TRP A 97 2.20 -8.86 1.77
C TRP A 97 2.25 -8.73 3.29
N HIS A 98 3.12 -7.85 3.76
CA HIS A 98 3.26 -7.56 5.17
C HIS A 98 3.32 -6.05 5.38
N VAL A 99 2.41 -5.54 6.22
CA VAL A 99 2.41 -4.14 6.63
C VAL A 99 3.11 -4.03 7.97
N PHE A 100 4.26 -3.37 7.98
CA PHE A 100 5.02 -3.08 9.20
C PHE A 100 4.41 -1.92 9.97
N SER A 101 4.00 -0.88 9.26
CA SER A 101 3.35 0.30 9.82
C SER A 101 2.29 0.78 8.86
N VAL A 102 1.13 1.17 9.37
CA VAL A 102 0.12 1.93 8.60
C VAL A 102 0.26 3.43 8.84
N ASP A 103 0.64 3.82 10.06
CA ASP A 103 0.47 5.19 10.53
C ASP A 103 1.39 5.50 11.73
N SER A 104 2.70 5.27 11.56
CA SER A 104 3.70 5.58 12.60
C SER A 104 4.28 6.97 12.40
N ARG A 105 4.62 7.69 13.48
CA ARG A 105 5.38 8.95 13.37
C ARG A 105 6.72 8.68 12.66
N ALA A 106 7.05 9.51 11.68
CA ALA A 106 8.32 9.46 10.96
C ALA A 106 8.95 10.85 10.89
N GLU A 107 10.25 10.92 11.15
CA GLU A 107 11.03 12.13 10.95
C GLU A 107 11.74 12.02 9.60
N TYR A 108 11.70 13.07 8.79
CA TYR A 108 12.31 13.08 7.47
C TYR A 108 13.21 14.29 7.28
N ARG A 109 14.25 14.11 6.47
CA ARG A 109 15.15 15.15 6.00
C ARG A 109 15.56 14.83 4.56
N ILE A 110 15.22 15.72 3.65
CA ILE A 110 15.53 15.64 2.21
C ILE A 110 16.50 16.79 1.91
N ARG A 111 17.66 16.45 1.35
CA ARG A 111 18.64 17.44 0.87
C ARG A 111 18.82 17.23 -0.62
N ILE A 112 18.60 18.29 -1.39
CA ILE A 112 18.75 18.28 -2.85
C ILE A 112 19.91 19.22 -3.19
N PRO A 113 21.13 18.69 -3.42
CA PRO A 113 22.29 19.51 -3.75
C PRO A 113 22.04 20.34 -5.02
N GLY A 114 22.44 21.61 -4.99
CA GLY A 114 22.34 22.52 -6.14
C GLY A 114 21.02 23.28 -6.29
N ARG A 115 20.05 23.11 -5.38
CA ARG A 115 18.83 23.92 -5.34
C ARG A 115 19.10 25.23 -4.57
N ALA A 116 19.15 26.35 -5.28
CA ALA A 116 19.35 27.67 -4.66
C ALA A 116 18.18 28.02 -3.72
N GLY A 117 18.48 28.35 -2.45
CA GLY A 117 17.51 28.90 -1.49
C GLY A 117 16.72 27.90 -0.61
N GLN A 118 16.82 26.60 -0.86
CA GLN A 118 16.29 25.54 0.02
C GLN A 118 17.19 24.28 -0.08
N GLU A 119 18.24 24.23 0.73
CA GLU A 119 19.17 23.09 0.74
C GLU A 119 18.61 21.86 1.47
N GLU A 120 17.59 22.06 2.31
CA GLU A 120 17.06 21.03 3.20
C GLU A 120 15.56 21.22 3.47
N ILE A 121 14.78 20.17 3.19
CA ILE A 121 13.37 20.03 3.55
C ILE A 121 13.31 19.01 4.68
N ASN A 122 12.79 19.35 5.86
CA ASN A 122 12.69 18.44 6.98
C ASN A 122 11.37 18.62 7.73
N GLY A 123 10.97 17.62 8.50
CA GLY A 123 9.75 17.68 9.29
C GLY A 123 9.34 16.36 9.89
N ILE A 124 8.10 16.34 10.38
CA ILE A 124 7.44 15.16 10.93
C ILE A 124 6.29 14.77 10.00
N GLY A 125 6.26 13.49 9.62
CA GLY A 125 5.20 12.87 8.84
C GLY A 125 4.61 11.65 9.56
N ARG A 126 3.64 11.02 8.91
CA ARG A 126 3.11 9.71 9.27
C ARG A 126 3.46 8.71 8.17
N ALA A 127 4.04 7.58 8.56
CA ALA A 127 4.60 6.60 7.62
C ALA A 127 3.80 5.30 7.61
N HIS A 128 3.44 4.90 6.39
CA HIS A 128 3.12 3.53 6.06
C HIS A 128 4.35 2.85 5.46
N ILE A 129 4.63 1.66 5.95
CA ILE A 129 5.76 0.84 5.51
C ILE A 129 5.24 -0.57 5.30
N GLU A 130 5.44 -1.09 4.09
CA GLU A 130 5.09 -2.45 3.74
C GLU A 130 6.20 -3.15 2.96
N LYS A 131 6.09 -4.46 2.96
CA LYS A 131 6.96 -5.36 2.23
C LYS A 131 6.12 -6.32 1.40
N CYS A 132 6.52 -6.47 0.14
CA CYS A 132 5.95 -7.42 -0.81
C CYS A 132 7.04 -8.40 -1.24
N TRP A 133 6.72 -9.68 -1.29
CA TRP A 133 7.63 -10.69 -1.84
C TRP A 133 6.85 -11.84 -2.47
N GLY A 134 7.47 -12.58 -3.39
CA GLY A 134 6.82 -13.73 -4.01
C GLY A 134 7.40 -14.11 -5.36
N ALA A 135 6.58 -14.77 -6.17
CA ALA A 135 6.96 -15.20 -7.51
C ALA A 135 6.85 -14.06 -8.53
N ALA A 136 5.77 -13.27 -8.47
CA ALA A 136 5.51 -12.08 -9.28
C ALA A 136 4.30 -11.31 -8.71
N PHE A 137 4.11 -10.07 -9.15
CA PHE A 137 2.83 -9.38 -8.92
C PHE A 137 1.67 -10.10 -9.65
N PRO A 138 0.42 -9.96 -9.14
CA PRO A 138 -0.77 -10.46 -9.82
C PRO A 138 -0.92 -9.90 -11.24
N SER A 139 -1.73 -10.56 -12.06
CA SER A 139 -2.01 -10.08 -13.44
C SER A 139 -2.77 -8.75 -13.49
N GLY A 140 -3.49 -8.41 -12.42
CA GLY A 140 -4.07 -7.11 -12.15
C GLY A 140 -4.29 -6.96 -10.65
N TRP A 141 -4.04 -5.78 -10.09
CA TRP A 141 -4.12 -5.57 -8.64
C TRP A 141 -4.61 -4.16 -8.29
N THR A 142 -5.23 -4.09 -7.11
CA THR A 142 -5.67 -2.85 -6.50
C THR A 142 -5.03 -2.74 -5.14
N TRP A 143 -4.49 -1.57 -4.85
CA TRP A 143 -3.99 -1.22 -3.54
C TRP A 143 -4.62 0.09 -3.10
N ALA A 144 -4.98 0.20 -1.82
CA ALA A 144 -5.56 1.40 -1.27
C ALA A 144 -5.14 1.59 0.18
N GLN A 145 -4.92 2.83 0.57
CA GLN A 145 -4.43 3.14 1.91
C GLN A 145 -4.89 4.53 2.35
N ALA A 146 -5.31 4.63 3.61
CA ALA A 146 -5.76 5.88 4.18
C ALA A 146 -5.31 6.00 5.64
N PHE A 147 -4.71 7.14 5.97
CA PHE A 147 -4.41 7.58 7.32
C PHE A 147 -4.25 9.10 7.29
N SER A 148 -4.46 9.75 8.43
CA SER A 148 -4.41 11.22 8.52
C SER A 148 -2.97 11.74 8.46
N PRO A 149 -2.72 12.89 7.79
CA PRO A 149 -1.46 13.61 7.98
C PRO A 149 -1.33 14.02 9.45
N PRO A 150 -0.10 14.24 9.96
CA PRO A 150 0.04 14.82 11.28
C PRO A 150 -0.59 16.21 11.27
N ARG A 151 -1.26 16.58 12.38
CA ARG A 151 -1.74 17.96 12.55
C ARG A 151 -0.55 18.92 12.44
N ALA A 152 -0.74 20.04 11.76
CA ALA A 152 0.23 21.13 11.78
C ALA A 152 0.56 21.46 13.24
N PRO A 153 1.82 21.75 13.58
CA PRO A 153 2.22 21.99 14.96
C PRO A 153 1.41 23.16 15.54
N THR A 154 0.45 22.86 16.41
CA THR A 154 -0.06 23.85 17.36
C THR A 154 1.03 24.16 18.38
N PRO A 155 1.11 25.40 18.92
CA PRO A 155 2.13 25.80 19.90
C PRO A 155 2.20 24.89 21.13
N PRO A 156 3.30 24.94 21.90
CA PRO A 156 3.78 23.82 22.70
C PRO A 156 2.98 23.68 24.00
N GLU A 157 1.93 22.86 24.01
CA GLU A 157 1.41 22.28 25.24
C GLU A 157 1.10 20.80 25.06
N GLY A 158 1.88 19.97 25.76
CA GLY A 158 1.48 18.64 26.21
C GLY A 158 1.53 17.53 25.15
N ALA A 159 2.44 16.58 25.37
CA ALA A 159 2.52 15.19 24.89
C ALA A 159 2.08 14.85 23.44
N PRO A 160 2.85 14.07 22.68
CA PRO A 160 2.38 13.54 21.40
C PRO A 160 1.16 12.64 21.61
N SER A 161 -0.03 13.17 21.36
CA SER A 161 -1.25 12.35 21.29
C SER A 161 -1.16 11.52 20.00
N ASN A 162 -1.00 10.20 20.13
CA ASN A 162 -1.07 9.26 19.01
C ASN A 162 -2.50 9.08 18.44
N ASP A 163 -3.43 9.94 18.86
CA ASP A 163 -4.86 9.76 18.70
C ASP A 163 -5.44 10.86 17.81
N ASP A 164 -5.23 10.72 16.50
CA ASP A 164 -5.78 11.67 15.52
C ASP A 164 -7.30 11.47 15.30
N GLY A 165 -7.96 10.57 16.02
CA GLY A 165 -9.41 10.33 15.97
C GLY A 165 -9.95 9.82 14.63
N GLY A 166 -9.11 9.80 13.58
CA GLY A 166 -9.41 9.25 12.26
C GLY A 166 -9.26 7.74 12.20
N PHE A 167 -9.70 7.15 11.09
CA PHE A 167 -9.48 5.74 10.81
C PHE A 167 -8.20 5.51 10.01
N LYS A 168 -7.73 4.27 10.03
CA LYS A 168 -6.56 3.75 9.34
C LYS A 168 -7.03 2.60 8.47
N LEU A 169 -6.60 2.61 7.21
CA LEU A 169 -6.99 1.62 6.21
C LEU A 169 -5.75 1.19 5.43
N SER A 170 -5.64 -0.10 5.23
CA SER A 170 -4.71 -0.67 4.26
C SER A 170 -5.38 -1.85 3.56
N LEU A 171 -5.37 -1.84 2.23
CA LEU A 171 -5.95 -2.85 1.38
C LEU A 171 -4.98 -3.18 0.25
N ALA A 172 -4.79 -4.48 0.02
CA ALA A 172 -4.13 -5.00 -1.15
C ALA A 172 -4.95 -6.18 -1.68
N GLY A 173 -5.17 -6.24 -2.98
CA GLY A 173 -5.79 -7.40 -3.59
C GLY A 173 -5.47 -7.49 -5.07
N GLY A 174 -5.67 -8.67 -5.63
CA GLY A 174 -5.32 -8.88 -7.02
C GLY A 174 -5.80 -10.20 -7.59
N GLN A 175 -5.65 -10.31 -8.89
CA GLN A 175 -6.10 -11.42 -9.70
C GLN A 175 -4.96 -12.38 -10.01
N THR A 176 -5.11 -13.62 -9.53
CA THR A 176 -4.25 -14.75 -9.90
C THR A 176 -5.09 -15.96 -10.25
N LEU A 177 -4.73 -16.68 -11.33
CA LEU A 177 -5.37 -17.95 -11.72
C LEU A 177 -6.91 -17.87 -11.73
N LEU A 178 -7.47 -16.82 -12.37
CA LEU A 178 -8.91 -16.55 -12.48
C LEU A 178 -9.63 -16.27 -11.15
N GLN A 179 -8.90 -16.05 -10.06
CA GLN A 179 -9.47 -15.72 -8.75
C GLN A 179 -8.97 -14.34 -8.33
N LYS A 180 -9.83 -13.58 -7.64
CA LYS A 180 -9.39 -12.38 -6.93
C LYS A 180 -9.45 -12.62 -5.43
N ALA A 181 -8.48 -12.08 -4.72
CA ALA A 181 -8.44 -12.14 -3.27
C ALA A 181 -7.95 -10.80 -2.72
N TYR A 182 -8.49 -10.42 -1.56
CA TYR A 182 -8.14 -9.16 -0.90
C TYR A 182 -7.68 -9.40 0.53
N LEU A 183 -6.72 -8.60 0.97
CA LEU A 183 -6.35 -8.40 2.35
C LEU A 183 -6.78 -6.97 2.70
N LEU A 184 -7.62 -6.82 3.72
CA LEU A 184 -8.13 -5.53 4.17
C LEU A 184 -7.92 -5.43 5.67
N SER A 185 -7.24 -4.37 6.10
CA SER A 185 -7.11 -3.97 7.49
C SER A 185 -7.75 -2.60 7.68
N TYR A 186 -8.66 -2.49 8.64
CA TYR A 186 -9.32 -1.25 9.01
C TYR A 186 -9.29 -1.09 10.53
N ALA A 187 -8.89 0.08 11.00
CA ALA A 187 -8.91 0.43 12.41
C ALA A 187 -9.40 1.86 12.60
N SER A 188 -10.33 2.05 13.53
CA SER A 188 -10.83 3.33 14.00
C SER A 188 -10.86 3.32 15.53
N PRO A 189 -11.17 4.45 16.20
CA PRO A 189 -11.27 4.47 17.66
C PRO A 189 -12.26 3.46 18.26
N THR A 190 -13.28 3.07 17.49
CA THR A 190 -14.36 2.17 17.95
C THR A 190 -14.29 0.76 17.38
N THR A 191 -13.56 0.57 16.28
CA THR A 191 -13.64 -0.66 15.48
C THR A 191 -12.28 -1.07 14.95
N THR A 192 -11.97 -2.37 15.02
CA THR A 192 -10.84 -2.95 14.30
C THR A 192 -11.32 -4.19 13.55
N LEU A 193 -11.05 -4.24 12.25
CA LEU A 193 -11.47 -5.29 11.35
C LEU A 193 -10.32 -5.72 10.45
N HIS A 194 -10.23 -7.04 10.26
CA HIS A 194 -9.33 -7.64 9.29
C HIS A 194 -10.12 -8.63 8.45
N PHE A 195 -10.03 -8.48 7.13
CA PHE A 195 -10.56 -9.44 6.17
C PHE A 195 -9.43 -10.06 5.37
N LYS A 196 -9.53 -11.37 5.22
CA LYS A 196 -8.63 -12.22 4.45
C LYS A 196 -9.43 -13.39 3.89
N PRO A 197 -8.89 -14.13 2.90
CA PRO A 197 -9.51 -15.35 2.43
C PRO A 197 -9.84 -16.30 3.60
N PRO A 198 -11.00 -16.99 3.56
CA PRO A 198 -11.90 -17.13 2.41
C PRO A 198 -12.94 -16.02 2.25
N PHE A 199 -13.13 -15.13 3.22
CA PHE A 199 -14.22 -14.14 3.21
C PHE A 199 -14.07 -13.04 2.15
N SER A 200 -12.83 -12.78 1.73
CA SER A 200 -12.47 -11.79 0.71
C SER A 200 -12.06 -12.41 -0.62
N LEU A 201 -12.43 -13.69 -0.85
CA LEU A 201 -12.16 -14.40 -2.09
C LEU A 201 -13.33 -14.25 -3.07
N LEU A 202 -13.00 -14.01 -4.34
CA LEU A 202 -13.91 -13.93 -5.49
C LEU A 202 -13.48 -15.02 -6.49
N PRO A 203 -13.98 -16.26 -6.34
CA PRO A 203 -13.64 -17.35 -7.24
C PRO A 203 -14.21 -17.06 -8.63
N LEU A 204 -13.42 -17.33 -9.68
CA LEU A 204 -13.79 -17.01 -11.07
C LEU A 204 -14.16 -15.53 -11.27
N THR A 205 -13.60 -14.65 -10.44
CA THR A 205 -13.90 -13.21 -10.37
C THR A 205 -15.38 -12.89 -10.13
N LEU A 206 -16.15 -13.82 -9.54
CA LEU A 206 -17.56 -13.66 -9.24
C LEU A 206 -17.78 -13.21 -7.80
N SER A 207 -18.77 -12.34 -7.60
CA SER A 207 -19.26 -11.95 -6.28
C SER A 207 -19.75 -13.16 -5.49
N THR A 208 -19.44 -13.19 -4.20
CA THR A 208 -19.90 -14.19 -3.24
C THR A 208 -20.83 -13.53 -2.21
N PRO A 209 -21.51 -14.30 -1.35
CA PRO A 209 -22.27 -13.73 -0.23
C PRO A 209 -21.41 -12.91 0.75
N PHE A 210 -20.09 -13.09 0.71
CA PHE A 210 -19.13 -12.46 1.60
C PHE A 210 -18.32 -11.35 0.93
N CYS A 211 -18.13 -11.39 -0.38
CA CYS A 211 -17.29 -10.43 -1.08
C CYS A 211 -17.90 -10.02 -2.42
N SER A 212 -17.94 -8.74 -2.70
CA SER A 212 -18.25 -8.20 -4.02
C SER A 212 -17.39 -6.97 -4.28
N GLU A 213 -17.02 -6.73 -5.53
CA GLU A 213 -16.22 -5.59 -5.94
C GLU A 213 -16.80 -4.89 -7.17
N GLU A 214 -16.38 -3.65 -7.35
CA GLU A 214 -16.61 -2.83 -8.53
C GLU A 214 -15.34 -2.02 -8.78
N ILE A 215 -14.79 -2.13 -9.99
CA ILE A 215 -13.52 -1.51 -10.39
C ILE A 215 -13.74 -0.78 -11.71
N ASP A 216 -13.40 0.50 -11.75
CA ASP A 216 -13.25 1.28 -12.97
C ASP A 216 -12.00 2.15 -12.82
N SER A 217 -10.88 1.62 -13.32
CA SER A 217 -9.56 2.26 -13.21
C SER A 217 -9.50 3.60 -13.94
N ARG A 218 -10.17 3.71 -15.10
CA ARG A 218 -10.23 4.95 -15.88
C ARG A 218 -11.04 6.01 -15.17
N ALA A 219 -12.11 5.63 -14.50
CA ALA A 219 -12.86 6.53 -13.64
C ALA A 219 -12.21 6.72 -12.26
N GLY A 220 -11.10 6.06 -11.94
CA GLY A 220 -10.47 6.13 -10.63
C GLY A 220 -11.35 5.57 -9.50
N LEU A 221 -12.24 4.62 -9.81
CA LEU A 221 -13.21 4.07 -8.86
C LEU A 221 -12.81 2.65 -8.43
N PHE A 222 -12.77 2.45 -7.11
CA PHE A 222 -12.69 1.13 -6.50
C PHE A 222 -13.71 1.02 -5.38
N LYS A 223 -14.53 -0.03 -5.41
CA LYS A 223 -15.47 -0.33 -4.33
C LYS A 223 -15.41 -1.79 -4.00
N ILE A 224 -15.40 -2.11 -2.71
CA ILE A 224 -15.44 -3.46 -2.21
C ILE A 224 -16.36 -3.56 -1.01
N SER A 225 -17.14 -4.64 -0.96
CA SER A 225 -17.99 -5.01 0.17
C SER A 225 -17.53 -6.36 0.66
N VAL A 226 -16.97 -6.42 1.87
CA VAL A 226 -16.50 -7.67 2.49
C VAL A 226 -17.26 -7.93 3.79
N ALA A 227 -17.71 -9.16 4.00
CA ALA A 227 -18.45 -9.58 5.18
C ALA A 227 -17.93 -10.92 5.70
N ASN A 228 -17.98 -11.08 7.01
CA ASN A 228 -17.81 -12.35 7.69
C ASN A 228 -19.11 -12.65 8.46
N PHE A 229 -19.08 -13.57 9.41
CA PHE A 229 -20.29 -13.94 10.13
C PHE A 229 -20.84 -12.85 11.06
N THR A 230 -20.04 -11.87 11.46
CA THR A 230 -20.37 -10.87 12.50
C THR A 230 -20.29 -9.43 12.03
N HIS A 231 -19.42 -9.12 11.05
CA HIS A 231 -19.17 -7.77 10.56
C HIS A 231 -19.17 -7.74 9.04
N LYS A 232 -19.55 -6.58 8.50
CA LYS A 232 -19.43 -6.23 7.10
C LYS A 232 -18.80 -4.85 6.99
N ILE A 233 -17.90 -4.67 6.04
CA ILE A 233 -17.33 -3.38 5.66
C ILE A 233 -17.66 -3.11 4.19
N VAL A 234 -18.07 -1.89 3.88
CA VAL A 234 -18.18 -1.38 2.52
C VAL A 234 -17.20 -0.23 2.41
N LEU A 235 -16.24 -0.38 1.51
CA LEU A 235 -15.21 0.58 1.19
C LEU A 235 -15.46 1.08 -0.22
N ALA A 236 -15.52 2.39 -0.41
CA ALA A 236 -15.55 3.04 -1.71
C ALA A 236 -14.43 4.08 -1.78
N VAL A 237 -13.62 4.02 -2.82
CA VAL A 237 -12.51 4.92 -3.08
C VAL A 237 -12.70 5.53 -4.46
N LYS A 238 -12.62 6.86 -4.54
CA LYS A 238 -12.67 7.63 -5.79
C LYS A 238 -11.44 8.53 -5.88
N ALA A 239 -10.60 8.28 -6.86
CA ALA A 239 -9.45 9.09 -7.23
C ALA A 239 -9.75 9.92 -8.50
N PRO A 240 -8.88 10.87 -8.88
CA PRO A 240 -9.05 11.64 -10.10
C PRO A 240 -9.18 10.76 -11.35
N GLU A 241 -10.08 11.15 -12.25
CA GLU A 241 -10.37 10.42 -13.47
C GLU A 241 -9.22 10.51 -14.49
N MET A 242 -9.19 9.56 -15.41
CA MET A 242 -8.25 9.50 -16.54
C MET A 242 -6.79 9.63 -16.11
N HIS A 243 -6.46 9.13 -14.92
CA HIS A 243 -5.13 9.16 -14.34
C HIS A 243 -4.52 10.57 -14.20
N ARG A 244 -5.34 11.63 -14.11
CA ARG A 244 -4.85 13.00 -13.91
C ARG A 244 -4.12 13.12 -12.57
N GLY A 245 -2.83 13.43 -12.60
CA GLY A 245 -2.00 13.58 -11.38
C GLY A 245 -1.50 12.25 -10.81
N TRP A 246 -1.77 11.12 -11.49
CA TRP A 246 -1.30 9.82 -11.04
C TRP A 246 0.18 9.63 -11.38
N ILE A 247 0.85 8.83 -10.55
CA ILE A 247 2.26 8.51 -10.72
C ILE A 247 2.36 7.11 -11.29
N GLY A 248 2.91 7.00 -12.49
CA GLY A 248 3.26 5.71 -13.05
C GLY A 248 4.44 5.10 -12.29
N LEU A 249 4.30 3.88 -11.77
CA LEU A 249 5.32 3.17 -11.00
C LEU A 249 5.83 1.93 -11.75
N HIS A 250 7.09 1.58 -11.48
CA HIS A 250 7.71 0.41 -12.08
C HIS A 250 7.42 -0.86 -11.27
N CYS A 251 6.88 -1.88 -11.94
CA CYS A 251 6.47 -3.12 -11.26
C CYS A 251 7.54 -4.21 -11.36
N PRO A 252 7.71 -5.04 -10.32
CA PRO A 252 8.63 -6.18 -10.35
C PRO A 252 8.00 -7.35 -11.11
N LEU A 253 8.13 -7.32 -12.45
CA LEU A 253 7.77 -8.44 -13.32
C LEU A 253 8.92 -9.43 -13.45
N SER A 254 8.64 -10.63 -13.98
CA SER A 254 9.65 -11.69 -14.14
C SER A 254 10.88 -11.26 -14.96
N GLY A 255 10.72 -10.34 -15.91
CA GLY A 255 11.81 -9.78 -16.71
C GLY A 255 12.61 -8.67 -16.03
N GLY A 256 12.20 -8.23 -14.83
CA GLY A 256 12.74 -7.09 -14.11
C GLY A 256 11.86 -5.83 -14.24
N HIS A 257 12.44 -4.68 -13.89
CA HIS A 257 11.74 -3.40 -13.86
C HIS A 257 11.85 -2.64 -15.20
N GLY A 258 11.44 -1.37 -15.21
CA GLY A 258 11.43 -0.51 -16.41
C GLY A 258 10.15 -0.60 -17.24
N ASN A 259 9.15 -1.30 -16.73
CA ASN A 259 7.77 -1.28 -17.20
C ASN A 259 6.97 -0.27 -16.37
N VAL A 260 6.02 0.47 -16.93
CA VAL A 260 5.12 1.33 -16.14
C VAL A 260 3.75 0.69 -16.20
N PHE A 261 3.45 -0.15 -15.21
CA PHE A 261 2.21 -0.93 -15.15
C PHE A 261 1.40 -0.70 -13.89
N ALA A 262 1.88 0.12 -12.95
CA ALA A 262 1.10 0.62 -11.84
C ALA A 262 0.92 2.12 -12.01
N TYR A 263 -0.24 2.61 -11.62
CA TYR A 263 -0.50 4.03 -11.48
C TYR A 263 -1.08 4.25 -10.09
N GLU A 264 -0.50 5.18 -9.34
CA GLU A 264 -0.91 5.50 -7.99
C GLU A 264 -1.31 6.98 -7.89
N SER A 265 -2.43 7.25 -7.23
CA SER A 265 -2.90 8.59 -6.89
C SER A 265 -2.98 8.77 -5.38
N PHE A 266 -2.63 9.96 -4.89
CA PHE A 266 -2.73 10.35 -3.47
C PHE A 266 -3.85 11.36 -3.20
N GLU A 267 -4.63 11.68 -4.22
CA GLU A 267 -5.74 12.64 -4.16
C GLU A 267 -7.10 11.94 -4.00
N GLY A 268 -7.10 10.66 -3.61
CA GLY A 268 -8.33 9.90 -3.47
C GLY A 268 -9.19 10.35 -2.30
N VAL A 269 -10.48 10.11 -2.43
CA VAL A 269 -11.45 10.18 -1.35
C VAL A 269 -11.91 8.76 -1.04
N VAL A 270 -11.85 8.38 0.23
CA VAL A 270 -12.33 7.11 0.72
C VAL A 270 -13.54 7.29 1.62
N GLU A 271 -14.56 6.46 1.41
CA GLU A 271 -15.72 6.32 2.27
C GLU A 271 -15.79 4.88 2.80
N VAL A 272 -15.96 4.76 4.11
CA VAL A 272 -16.05 3.48 4.81
C VAL A 272 -17.37 3.42 5.55
N CYS A 273 -18.11 2.33 5.37
CA CYS A 273 -19.29 1.99 6.15
C CYS A 273 -19.08 0.63 6.81
N VAL A 274 -19.15 0.57 8.14
CA VAL A 274 -19.07 -0.67 8.91
C VAL A 274 -20.44 -1.05 9.44
N PHE A 275 -20.75 -2.33 9.33
CA PHE A 275 -21.98 -2.93 9.79
C PHE A 275 -21.70 -4.07 10.75
N ARG A 276 -22.53 -4.19 11.78
CA ARG A 276 -22.55 -5.35 12.68
C ARG A 276 -23.80 -6.17 12.42
N ARG A 277 -23.66 -7.49 12.44
CA ARG A 277 -24.79 -8.41 12.33
C ARG A 277 -25.59 -8.37 13.63
N VAL A 278 -26.89 -8.12 13.51
CA VAL A 278 -27.82 -8.13 14.65
C VAL A 278 -29.00 -9.03 14.35
N LEU A 279 -29.51 -9.70 15.39
CA LEU A 279 -30.75 -10.46 15.31
C LEU A 279 -31.93 -9.48 15.21
N GLY A 280 -32.92 -9.78 14.36
CA GLY A 280 -34.14 -8.99 14.27
C GLY A 280 -35.26 -9.74 13.58
N GLY A 281 -36.48 -9.69 14.15
CA GLY A 281 -37.68 -10.31 13.61
C GLY A 281 -37.50 -11.79 13.29
N TRP A 282 -37.34 -12.09 12.00
CA TRP A 282 -37.25 -13.45 11.45
C TRP A 282 -35.85 -13.83 10.92
N GLY A 283 -34.79 -13.13 11.34
CA GLY A 283 -33.43 -13.49 10.92
C GLY A 283 -32.36 -12.52 11.38
N TYR A 284 -31.30 -12.43 10.58
CA TYR A 284 -30.21 -11.49 10.81
C TYR A 284 -30.29 -10.32 9.83
N ARG A 285 -29.98 -9.12 10.32
CA ARG A 285 -29.79 -7.93 9.49
C ARG A 285 -28.46 -7.27 9.79
N TRP A 286 -27.92 -6.57 8.81
CA TRP A 286 -26.78 -5.69 8.98
C TRP A 286 -27.27 -4.35 9.53
N ARG A 287 -26.72 -3.92 10.68
CA ARG A 287 -26.93 -2.58 11.24
C ARG A 287 -25.64 -1.79 11.06
N GLU A 288 -25.72 -0.64 10.42
CA GLU A 288 -24.59 0.30 10.34
C GLU A 288 -24.20 0.71 11.76
N VAL A 289 -22.92 0.57 12.08
CA VAL A 289 -22.35 0.95 13.38
C VAL A 289 -21.35 2.09 13.25
N GLU A 290 -20.84 2.31 12.05
CA GLU A 290 -19.85 3.35 11.78
C GLU A 290 -19.88 3.76 10.30
N ARG A 291 -19.71 5.07 10.06
CA ARG A 291 -19.52 5.65 8.74
C ARG A 291 -18.44 6.72 8.84
N SER A 292 -17.44 6.63 7.97
CA SER A 292 -16.30 7.54 7.98
C SER A 292 -15.91 7.91 6.56
N ARG A 293 -15.33 9.10 6.40
CA ARG A 293 -14.80 9.60 5.13
C ARG A 293 -13.45 10.24 5.37
N MET A 294 -12.51 10.05 4.44
CA MET A 294 -11.19 10.67 4.48
C MET A 294 -10.77 11.08 3.07
N ASP A 295 -10.24 12.30 2.96
CA ASP A 295 -9.60 12.82 1.75
C ASP A 295 -8.08 12.52 1.78
N GLY A 296 -7.41 12.52 0.64
CA GLY A 296 -5.96 12.26 0.55
C GLY A 296 -5.57 10.78 0.68
N CYS A 297 -6.52 9.86 0.45
CA CYS A 297 -6.20 8.44 0.43
C CYS A 297 -5.42 8.08 -0.83
N ALA A 298 -4.54 7.11 -0.69
CA ALA A 298 -3.83 6.55 -1.81
C ALA A 298 -4.68 5.45 -2.46
N LEU A 299 -4.70 5.44 -3.80
CA LEU A 299 -5.32 4.40 -4.63
C LEU A 299 -4.36 4.06 -5.77
N GLU A 300 -4.05 2.78 -5.90
CA GLU A 300 -3.25 2.24 -6.99
C GLU A 300 -4.04 1.20 -7.77
N PHE A 301 -3.91 1.28 -9.10
CA PHE A 301 -4.26 0.20 -10.01
C PHE A 301 -3.00 -0.23 -10.76
N GLY A 302 -2.83 -1.55 -10.94
CA GLY A 302 -1.80 -2.03 -11.83
C GLY A 302 -2.12 -3.33 -12.55
N GLY A 303 -1.29 -3.63 -13.55
CA GLY A 303 -1.43 -4.79 -14.43
C GLY A 303 -2.58 -4.60 -15.42
N GLY A 304 -3.56 -5.50 -15.38
CA GLY A 304 -4.72 -5.51 -16.26
C GLY A 304 -5.84 -4.53 -15.89
N TYR A 305 -5.63 -3.67 -14.88
CA TYR A 305 -6.56 -2.61 -14.50
C TYR A 305 -6.12 -1.28 -15.09
#